data_AF-A0A4R3PQ74-F1
#
_entry.id   AF-A0A4R3PQ74-F1
#
_cell.length_a   1.000
_cell.length_b   1.000
_cell.length_c   1.000
_cell.angle_alpha   90.00
_cell.angle_beta   90.00
_cell.angle_gamma   90.00
#
_symmetry.space_group_name_H-M   'P 1'
#
loop_
_entity.id
_entity.type
_entity.pdbx_description
1 polymer ?
#
loop_
_entity_poly.entity_id
_entity_poly.type
_entity_poly.pdbx_seq_one_letter_code
_entity_poly.pdbx_strand_id
1 'polypeptide(L)'
;MPQTWGWLVVALALVTAVLLWCAIAYRRWRRNAYRREALKLLGEVAAAMGNPDTKEQAVNDLGELLKRTALAAWPREEVAATSGAEWVAFLEANGGYDVGEALRTFINGLEYQRGQPMTSALTDELAADARRWIERHHVSA
;
A
#
# COMPACT_ATOMS: atom_id res chain seq x y z
N MET A 1 44.10 40.41 2.49
CA MET A 1 43.97 39.17 3.30
C MET A 1 42.86 38.35 2.67
N PRO A 2 43.13 37.16 2.09
CA PRO A 2 42.15 36.48 1.25
C PRO A 2 41.14 35.76 2.15
N GLN A 3 39.91 36.27 2.13
CA GLN A 3 38.76 35.85 2.95
C GLN A 3 37.85 34.87 2.18
N THR A 4 38.43 34.07 1.29
CA THR A 4 37.67 33.29 0.29
C THR A 4 37.45 31.82 0.68
N TRP A 5 38.11 31.31 1.72
CA TRP A 5 37.98 29.90 2.11
C TRP A 5 36.69 29.62 2.91
N GLY A 6 36.25 30.55 3.75
CA GLY A 6 35.03 30.39 4.55
C GLY A 6 33.75 30.27 3.72
N TRP A 7 33.65 31.04 2.63
CA TRP A 7 32.50 31.00 1.72
C TRP A 7 32.44 29.71 0.91
N LEU A 8 33.59 29.12 0.55
CA LEU A 8 33.62 27.83 -0.13
C LEU A 8 33.09 26.71 0.77
N VAL A 9 33.45 26.73 2.05
CA VAL A 9 32.92 25.75 3.04
C VAL A 9 31.42 25.92 3.23
N VAL A 10 30.93 27.16 3.33
CA VAL A 10 29.49 27.44 3.46
C VAL A 10 28.74 27.03 2.19
N ALA A 11 29.27 27.35 1.00
CA ALA A 11 28.67 26.96 -0.26
C ALA A 11 28.60 25.43 -0.39
N LEU A 12 29.67 24.71 -0.02
CA LEU A 12 29.70 23.25 -0.03
C LEU A 12 28.67 22.66 0.95
N ALA A 13 28.61 23.18 2.17
CA ALA A 13 27.62 22.76 3.17
C ALA A 13 26.19 22.96 2.66
N LEU A 14 25.91 24.10 2.03
CA LEU A 14 24.58 24.43 1.50
C LEU A 14 24.20 23.50 0.33
N VAL A 15 25.14 23.21 -0.58
CA VAL A 15 24.94 22.24 -1.66
C VAL A 15 24.66 20.84 -1.10
N THR A 16 25.42 20.39 -0.10
CA THR A 16 25.19 19.06 0.51
C THR A 16 23.83 18.98 1.20
N ALA A 17 23.40 20.03 1.91
CA ALA A 17 22.09 20.09 2.54
C ALA A 17 20.96 20.03 1.51
N VAL A 18 21.08 20.77 0.40
CA VAL A 18 20.10 20.73 -0.70
C VAL A 18 20.04 19.35 -1.34
N LEU A 19 21.19 18.70 -1.59
CA LEU A 19 21.23 17.36 -2.15
C LEU A 19 20.58 16.32 -1.23
N LEU A 20 20.85 16.40 0.08
CA LEU A 20 20.22 15.54 1.08
C LEU A 20 18.70 15.78 1.12
N TRP A 21 18.28 17.04 1.12
CA TRP A 21 16.86 17.40 1.12
C TRP A 21 16.15 16.90 -0.14
N CYS A 22 16.75 17.10 -1.31
CA CYS A 22 16.26 16.57 -2.59
C CYS A 22 16.20 15.03 -2.58
N ALA A 23 17.20 14.35 -2.03
CA ALA A 23 17.20 12.90 -1.94
C ALA A 23 16.08 12.39 -1.02
N ILE A 24 15.88 13.01 0.14
CA ILE A 24 14.79 12.68 1.06
C ILE A 24 13.43 12.96 0.41
N ALA A 25 13.27 14.12 -0.22
CA ALA A 25 12.05 14.50 -0.93
C ALA A 25 11.76 13.55 -2.10
N TYR A 26 12.78 13.16 -2.87
CA TYR A 26 12.66 12.21 -3.97
C TYR A 26 12.29 10.81 -3.47
N ARG A 27 12.91 10.34 -2.38
CA ARG A 27 12.55 9.07 -1.75
C ARG A 27 11.11 9.09 -1.22
N ARG A 28 10.69 10.21 -0.63
CA ARG A 28 9.31 10.42 -0.15
C ARG A 28 8.30 10.52 -1.30
N TRP A 29 8.70 11.11 -2.42
CA TRP A 29 7.89 11.18 -3.64
C TRP A 29 7.76 9.81 -4.31
N ARG A 30 8.85 9.03 -4.42
CA ARG A 30 8.82 7.63 -4.87
C ARG A 30 8.00 6.74 -3.94
N ARG A 31 8.11 6.92 -2.61
CA ARG A 31 7.24 6.27 -1.62
C ARG A 31 5.77 6.70 -1.74
N ASN A 32 5.43 7.75 -2.47
CA ASN A 32 4.04 8.10 -2.73
C ASN A 32 3.58 7.72 -4.15
N ALA A 33 4.52 7.42 -5.06
CA ALA A 33 4.21 7.00 -6.42
C ALA A 33 3.55 5.61 -6.43
N TYR A 34 4.09 4.64 -5.68
CA TYR A 34 3.47 3.31 -5.59
C TYR A 34 2.03 3.38 -5.04
N ARG A 35 1.77 4.31 -4.10
CA ARG A 35 0.43 4.51 -3.51
C ARG A 35 -0.56 4.98 -4.58
N ARG A 36 -0.15 5.89 -5.46
CA ARG A 36 -0.98 6.38 -6.57
C ARG A 36 -1.25 5.28 -7.59
N GLU A 37 -0.23 4.50 -7.93
CA GLU A 37 -0.35 3.34 -8.82
C GLU A 37 -1.33 2.31 -8.24
N ALA A 38 -1.17 1.98 -6.95
CA ALA A 38 -2.02 1.04 -6.24
C ALA A 38 -3.48 1.51 -6.18
N LEU A 39 -3.73 2.80 -5.93
CA LEU A 39 -5.09 3.36 -5.95
C LEU A 39 -5.72 3.38 -7.34
N LYS A 40 -4.92 3.57 -8.39
CA LYS A 40 -5.40 3.49 -9.77
C LYS A 40 -5.80 2.06 -10.13
N LEU A 41 -4.91 1.09 -9.87
CA LEU A 41 -5.16 -0.33 -10.07
C LEU A 41 -6.37 -0.80 -9.24
N LEU A 42 -6.52 -0.30 -8.01
CA LEU A 42 -7.68 -0.59 -7.17
C LEU A 42 -8.99 -0.14 -7.84
N GLY A 43 -8.99 1.03 -8.49
CA GLY A 43 -10.16 1.49 -9.23
C GLY A 43 -10.53 0.59 -10.41
N GLU A 44 -9.53 0.10 -11.14
CA GLU A 44 -9.72 -0.86 -12.24
C GLU A 44 -10.27 -2.20 -11.73
N VAL A 45 -9.71 -2.71 -10.64
CA VAL A 45 -10.17 -3.94 -9.97
C VAL A 45 -11.60 -3.77 -9.42
N ALA A 46 -11.91 -2.63 -8.79
CA ALA A 46 -13.25 -2.34 -8.28
C ALA A 46 -14.29 -2.28 -9.40
N ALA A 47 -13.96 -1.68 -10.55
CA ALA A 47 -14.83 -1.69 -11.72
C ALA A 47 -15.05 -3.13 -12.24
N ALA A 48 -14.01 -3.96 -12.25
CA ALA A 48 -14.10 -5.36 -12.67
C ALA A 48 -14.90 -6.24 -11.68
N MET A 49 -14.94 -5.90 -10.38
CA MET A 49 -15.79 -6.58 -9.39
C MET A 49 -17.29 -6.34 -9.62
N GLY A 50 -17.66 -5.23 -10.26
CA GLY A 50 -19.04 -4.90 -10.62
C GLY A 50 -19.61 -5.79 -11.74
N ASN A 51 -18.76 -6.46 -12.52
CA ASN A 51 -19.18 -7.36 -13.58
C ASN A 51 -19.19 -8.82 -13.08
N PRO A 52 -20.34 -9.54 -13.15
CA PRO A 52 -20.46 -10.93 -12.69
C PRO A 52 -19.42 -11.89 -13.26
N ASP A 53 -19.04 -11.71 -14.54
CA ASP A 53 -18.13 -12.61 -15.24
C ASP A 53 -16.67 -12.45 -14.80
N THR A 54 -16.29 -11.23 -14.39
CA THR A 54 -14.92 -10.93 -13.94
C THR A 54 -14.80 -10.80 -12.44
N LYS A 55 -15.91 -10.92 -11.70
CA LYS A 55 -15.96 -10.66 -10.25
C LYS A 55 -14.97 -11.51 -9.46
N GLU A 56 -14.96 -12.83 -9.69
CA GLU A 56 -14.08 -13.74 -8.96
C GLU A 56 -12.60 -13.44 -9.22
N GLN A 57 -12.26 -13.12 -10.47
CA GLN A 57 -10.90 -12.77 -10.83
C GLN A 57 -10.48 -11.43 -10.23
N ALA A 58 -11.36 -10.42 -10.30
CA ALA A 58 -11.11 -9.11 -9.71
C ALA A 58 -10.92 -9.18 -8.18
N VAL A 59 -11.67 -10.02 -7.49
CA VAL A 59 -11.50 -10.25 -6.04
C VAL A 59 -10.13 -10.88 -5.74
N ASN A 60 -9.65 -11.81 -6.56
CA ASN A 60 -8.29 -12.35 -6.42
C ASN A 60 -7.21 -11.28 -6.72
N ASP A 61 -7.40 -10.50 -7.79
CA ASP A 61 -6.52 -9.41 -8.17
C ASP A 61 -6.41 -8.35 -7.05
N LEU A 62 -7.50 -8.13 -6.29
CA LEU A 62 -7.50 -7.25 -5.13
C LEU A 62 -6.56 -7.76 -4.02
N GLY A 63 -6.64 -9.05 -3.69
CA GLY A 63 -5.77 -9.67 -2.71
C GLY A 63 -4.29 -9.62 -3.12
N GLU A 64 -4.02 -9.85 -4.41
CA GLU A 64 -2.67 -9.71 -4.96
C GLU A 64 -2.19 -8.26 -4.92
N LEU A 65 -3.04 -7.30 -5.27
CA LEU A 65 -2.73 -5.88 -5.23
C LEU A 65 -2.36 -5.42 -3.81
N LEU A 66 -3.09 -5.88 -2.79
CA LEU A 66 -2.76 -5.60 -1.39
C LEU A 66 -1.38 -6.14 -1.00
N LYS A 67 -1.08 -7.40 -1.34
CA LYS A 67 0.25 -7.99 -1.10
C LYS A 67 1.36 -7.26 -1.85
N ARG A 68 1.16 -6.94 -3.13
CA ARG A 68 2.11 -6.14 -3.92
C ARG A 68 2.33 -4.75 -3.31
N THR A 69 1.26 -4.13 -2.81
CA THR A 69 1.35 -2.81 -2.15
C THR A 69 2.15 -2.88 -0.86
N ALA A 70 1.97 -3.93 -0.05
CA ALA A 70 2.81 -4.13 1.14
C ALA A 70 4.26 -4.43 0.79
N LEU A 71 4.54 -5.27 -0.21
CA LEU A 71 5.91 -5.54 -0.67
C LEU A 71 6.63 -4.29 -1.21
N ALA A 72 5.89 -3.28 -1.68
CA ALA A 72 6.45 -2.01 -2.09
C ALA A 72 6.79 -1.09 -0.91
N ALA A 73 6.16 -1.30 0.24
CA ALA A 73 6.28 -0.46 1.44
C ALA A 73 7.17 -1.07 2.55
N TRP A 74 7.24 -2.41 2.65
CA TRP A 74 8.00 -3.15 3.66
C TRP A 74 9.01 -4.13 3.04
N PRO A 75 10.05 -4.55 3.79
CA PRO A 75 10.97 -5.59 3.34
C PRO A 75 10.23 -6.88 2.99
N ARG A 76 10.69 -7.56 1.93
CA ARG A 76 10.09 -8.82 1.47
C ARG A 76 10.05 -9.88 2.57
N GLU A 77 11.03 -9.90 3.46
CA GLU A 77 11.14 -10.85 4.57
C GLU A 77 9.97 -10.73 5.55
N GLU A 78 9.53 -9.51 5.87
CA GLU A 78 8.41 -9.26 6.77
C GLU A 78 7.07 -9.63 6.13
N VAL A 79 6.88 -9.28 4.86
CA VAL A 79 5.61 -9.52 4.17
C VAL A 79 5.45 -10.98 3.72
N ALA A 80 6.52 -11.60 3.20
CA ALA A 80 6.45 -12.97 2.68
C ALA A 80 6.28 -14.03 3.79
N ALA A 81 6.65 -13.70 5.03
CA ALA A 81 6.41 -14.56 6.18
C ALA A 81 4.93 -14.62 6.58
N THR A 82 4.14 -13.58 6.25
CA THR A 82 2.74 -13.47 6.69
C THR A 82 1.76 -14.15 5.73
N SER A 83 0.83 -14.94 6.28
CA SER A 83 -0.27 -15.56 5.53
C SER A 83 -1.53 -15.73 6.40
N GLY A 84 -2.71 -15.77 5.77
CA GLY A 84 -3.98 -15.96 6.47
C GLY A 84 -4.18 -14.97 7.63
N ALA A 85 -4.32 -15.49 8.85
CA ALA A 85 -4.52 -14.68 10.05
C ALA A 85 -3.33 -13.75 10.38
N GLU A 86 -2.10 -14.17 10.10
CA GLU A 86 -0.91 -13.33 10.30
C GLU A 86 -0.90 -12.15 9.32
N TRP A 87 -1.45 -12.35 8.12
CA TRP A 87 -1.62 -11.29 7.14
C TRP A 87 -2.65 -10.25 7.60
N VAL A 88 -3.78 -10.68 8.17
CA VAL A 88 -4.75 -9.74 8.79
C VAL A 88 -4.10 -8.94 9.91
N ALA A 89 -3.40 -9.63 10.83
CA ALA A 89 -2.72 -8.97 11.94
C ALA A 89 -1.67 -7.96 11.46
N PHE A 90 -0.93 -8.28 10.40
CA PHE A 90 0.00 -7.34 9.75
C PHE A 90 -0.73 -6.10 9.20
N LEU A 91 -1.85 -6.29 8.51
CA LEU A 91 -2.62 -5.18 7.95
C LEU A 91 -3.19 -4.26 9.05
N GLU A 92 -3.68 -4.82 10.15
CA GLU A 92 -4.19 -4.07 11.30
C GLU A 92 -3.07 -3.29 11.99
N ALA A 93 -1.94 -3.96 12.25
CA ALA A 93 -0.77 -3.35 12.90
C ALA A 93 -0.19 -2.18 12.10
N ASN A 94 -0.20 -2.26 10.76
CA ASN A 94 0.37 -1.25 9.87
C ASN A 94 -0.66 -0.24 9.31
N GLY A 95 -1.94 -0.56 9.42
CA GLY A 95 -3.05 0.34 9.09
C GLY A 95 -3.32 1.35 10.21
N GLY A 96 -3.10 0.97 11.47
CA GLY A 96 -3.43 1.78 12.64
C GLY A 96 -4.94 1.83 12.94
N TYR A 97 -5.71 0.91 12.36
CA TYR A 97 -7.14 0.75 12.57
C TYR A 97 -7.55 -0.70 12.22
N ASP A 98 -8.74 -1.09 12.67
CA ASP A 98 -9.32 -2.41 12.40
C ASP A 98 -9.56 -2.60 10.89
N VAL A 99 -8.96 -3.64 10.32
CA VAL A 99 -9.11 -4.00 8.92
C VAL A 99 -10.53 -4.53 8.76
N GLY A 100 -11.40 -3.69 8.18
CA GLY A 100 -12.84 -3.92 8.16
C GLY A 100 -13.27 -5.37 7.85
N GLU A 101 -14.40 -5.76 8.45
CA GLU A 101 -14.83 -7.17 8.55
C GLU A 101 -14.91 -7.88 7.19
N ALA A 102 -15.24 -7.16 6.11
CA ALA A 102 -15.26 -7.70 4.75
C ALA A 102 -13.86 -8.14 4.29
N LEU A 103 -12.83 -7.32 4.50
CA LEU A 103 -11.45 -7.62 4.13
C LEU A 103 -10.86 -8.69 5.04
N ARG A 104 -11.18 -8.66 6.34
CA ARG A 104 -10.81 -9.70 7.31
C ARG A 104 -11.39 -11.07 6.97
N THR A 105 -12.68 -11.11 6.64
CA THR A 105 -13.37 -12.33 6.20
C THR A 105 -12.82 -12.83 4.88
N PHE A 106 -12.53 -11.93 3.93
CA PHE A 106 -11.93 -12.30 2.65
C PHE A 106 -10.57 -12.98 2.83
N ILE A 107 -9.67 -12.38 3.62
CA ILE A 107 -8.31 -12.91 3.84
C ILE A 107 -8.35 -14.24 4.59
N ASN A 108 -9.17 -14.35 5.63
CA ASN A 108 -9.28 -15.57 6.43
C ASN A 108 -10.09 -16.67 5.73
N GLY A 109 -10.98 -16.27 4.82
CA GLY A 109 -12.05 -17.11 4.27
C GLY A 109 -11.87 -17.52 2.82
N LEU A 110 -10.67 -17.37 2.21
CA LEU A 110 -10.39 -17.86 0.85
C LEU A 110 -10.72 -19.36 0.67
N GLU A 111 -10.83 -20.13 1.75
CA GLU A 111 -11.29 -21.53 1.72
C GLU A 111 -12.81 -21.70 1.91
N TYR A 112 -13.50 -20.74 2.54
CA TYR A 112 -14.92 -20.86 2.94
C TYR A 112 -15.91 -20.14 2.00
N GLN A 113 -15.46 -19.20 1.17
CA GLN A 113 -16.31 -18.48 0.21
C GLN A 113 -16.45 -19.17 -1.16
N ARG A 114 -15.80 -20.32 -1.36
CA ARG A 114 -15.89 -21.09 -2.60
C ARG A 114 -17.29 -21.72 -2.74
N GLY A 115 -18.28 -20.93 -3.15
CA GLY A 115 -19.66 -21.36 -3.39
C GLY A 115 -20.77 -20.41 -2.94
N GLN A 116 -20.47 -19.30 -2.24
CA GLN A 116 -21.48 -18.27 -1.96
C GLN A 116 -21.32 -17.08 -2.91
N PRO A 117 -22.40 -16.65 -3.59
CA PRO A 117 -22.32 -15.50 -4.49
C PRO A 117 -22.00 -14.24 -3.69
N MET A 118 -20.84 -13.64 -3.96
CA MET A 118 -20.51 -12.32 -3.42
C MET A 118 -21.48 -11.28 -3.97
N THR A 119 -22.24 -10.64 -3.07
CA THR A 119 -23.14 -9.54 -3.41
C THR A 119 -22.33 -8.32 -3.83
N SER A 120 -22.92 -7.44 -4.65
CA SER A 120 -22.28 -6.18 -5.05
C SER A 120 -21.93 -5.29 -3.84
N ALA A 121 -22.81 -5.27 -2.83
CA ALA A 121 -22.57 -4.53 -1.60
C ALA A 121 -21.29 -5.01 -0.86
N LEU A 122 -21.07 -6.32 -0.80
CA LEU A 122 -19.90 -6.88 -0.13
C LEU A 122 -18.61 -6.62 -0.93
N THR A 123 -18.67 -6.64 -2.27
CA THR A 123 -17.53 -6.25 -3.11
C THR A 123 -17.20 -4.77 -2.99
N ASP A 124 -18.21 -3.90 -2.85
CA ASP A 124 -18.01 -2.46 -2.66
C ASP A 124 -17.39 -2.15 -1.29
N GLU A 125 -17.86 -2.82 -0.23
CA GLU A 125 -17.26 -2.72 1.11
C GLU A 125 -15.80 -3.21 1.11
N LEU A 126 -15.54 -4.35 0.46
CA LEU A 126 -14.19 -4.90 0.34
C LEU A 126 -13.25 -3.94 -0.40
N ALA A 127 -13.70 -3.35 -1.51
CA ALA A 127 -12.95 -2.35 -2.25
C ALA A 127 -12.68 -1.09 -1.40
N ALA A 128 -13.68 -0.65 -0.62
CA ALA A 128 -13.56 0.52 0.25
C ALA A 128 -12.57 0.28 1.40
N ASP A 129 -12.55 -0.91 1.99
CA ASP A 129 -11.61 -1.28 3.06
C ASP A 129 -10.18 -1.39 2.54
N ALA A 130 -10.01 -2.02 1.36
CA ALA A 130 -8.73 -2.05 0.66
C ALA A 130 -8.23 -0.63 0.33
N ARG A 131 -9.13 0.23 -0.16
CA ARG A 131 -8.82 1.64 -0.45
C ARG A 131 -8.33 2.37 0.78
N ARG A 132 -9.08 2.27 1.89
CA ARG A 132 -8.73 2.90 3.17
C ARG A 132 -7.35 2.47 3.62
N TRP A 133 -7.02 1.19 3.46
CA TRP A 133 -5.74 0.64 3.87
C TRP A 133 -4.61 1.17 3.01
N ILE A 134 -4.79 1.16 1.69
CA ILE A 134 -3.83 1.75 0.77
C ILE A 134 -3.67 3.24 1.06
N GLU A 135 -4.71 3.99 1.42
CA GLU A 135 -4.63 5.43 1.73
C GLU A 135 -4.04 5.77 3.10
N ARG A 136 -4.16 4.91 4.11
CA ARG A 136 -3.78 5.22 5.50
C ARG A 136 -2.63 4.41 6.07
N HIS A 137 -2.19 3.35 5.41
CA HIS A 137 -1.08 2.56 5.92
C HIS A 137 0.12 3.46 6.21
N HIS A 138 0.64 3.32 7.42
CA HIS A 138 1.80 4.04 7.89
C HIS A 138 3.03 3.23 7.48
N VAL A 139 3.74 3.71 6.48
CA VAL A 139 5.08 3.16 6.23
C VAL A 139 5.97 3.74 7.30
N SER A 140 6.29 2.97 8.34
CA SER A 140 7.34 3.30 9.30
C SER A 140 8.59 3.68 8.51
N ALA A 141 9.00 4.94 8.65
CA ALA A 141 10.06 5.55 7.87
C ALA A 141 11.42 5.37 8.54
#